data_AF-A0A945F280-F1
#
_entry.id   AF-A0A945F280-F1
#
_cell.length_a   1.000
_cell.length_b   1.000
_cell.length_c   1.000
_cell.angle_alpha   90.00
_cell.angle_beta   90.00
_cell.angle_gamma   90.00
#
_symmetry.space_group_name_H-M   'P 1'
#
loop_
_entity.id
_entity.type
_entity.pdbx_description
1 polymer ?
#
loop_
_entity_poly.entity_id
_entity_poly.type
_entity_poly.pdbx_seq_one_letter_code
_entity_poly.pdbx_strand_id
1 'polypeptide(L)'
;MSQIIKNLQKEFFHYKALGDRTFEQLDTDQMNWKGSSESSSIGQIVKHMNGNMLSRWTDFLHSDGEKEWRERDDEFIDTLKTKKNILASWEAGWCCLFNAMDTLKDEDLSKEVFIRNMGQTVLAALHRQLAHYAYHVGQIVFIGKTIKKSDWNCLSIPHGSSKKYNQEKFSKPKRTAHFSDKK
;
A
#
# COMPACT_ATOMS: atom_id res chain seq x y z
N MET A 1 -13.71 16.07 -7.21
CA MET A 1 -12.40 15.51 -6.83
C MET A 1 -11.34 16.03 -7.80
N SER A 2 -10.41 16.85 -7.30
CA SER A 2 -9.29 17.42 -8.05
C SER A 2 -8.44 16.36 -8.72
N GLN A 3 -7.64 16.83 -9.67
CA GLN A 3 -6.56 16.05 -10.26
C GLN A 3 -5.56 15.54 -9.20
N ILE A 4 -5.32 16.27 -8.11
CA ILE A 4 -4.38 15.90 -7.04
C ILE A 4 -4.86 14.65 -6.30
N ILE A 5 -6.09 14.68 -5.77
CA ILE A 5 -6.66 13.54 -5.03
C ILE A 5 -6.73 12.31 -5.95
N LYS A 6 -7.21 12.49 -7.20
CA LYS A 6 -7.25 11.41 -8.20
C LYS A 6 -5.88 10.81 -8.47
N ASN A 7 -4.83 11.63 -8.62
CA ASN A 7 -3.48 11.13 -8.86
C ASN A 7 -2.96 10.33 -7.67
N LEU A 8 -3.12 10.83 -6.43
CA LEU A 8 -2.74 10.11 -5.22
C LEU A 8 -3.50 8.80 -5.08
N GLN A 9 -4.81 8.80 -5.35
CA GLN A 9 -5.65 7.60 -5.29
C GLN A 9 -5.18 6.55 -6.30
N LYS A 10 -4.80 6.96 -7.52
CA LYS A 10 -4.21 6.05 -8.53
C LYS A 10 -2.90 5.42 -8.08
N GLU A 11 -2.02 6.19 -7.42
CA GLU A 11 -0.77 5.66 -6.87
C GLU A 11 -1.03 4.67 -5.72
N PHE A 12 -1.96 4.98 -4.80
CA PHE A 12 -2.36 4.04 -3.76
C PHE A 12 -2.94 2.74 -4.33
N PHE A 13 -3.83 2.83 -5.32
CA PHE A 13 -4.34 1.64 -6.04
C PHE A 13 -3.22 0.86 -6.73
N HIS A 14 -2.23 1.54 -7.31
CA HIS A 14 -1.08 0.88 -7.91
C HIS A 14 -0.28 0.07 -6.89
N TYR A 15 0.05 0.66 -5.74
CA TYR A 15 0.78 -0.03 -4.67
C TYR A 15 -0.04 -1.18 -4.06
N LYS A 16 -1.35 -1.00 -3.85
CA LYS A 16 -2.23 -2.10 -3.44
C LYS A 16 -2.15 -3.26 -4.44
N ALA A 17 -2.28 -2.97 -5.74
CA ALA A 17 -2.22 -3.98 -6.79
C ALA A 17 -0.85 -4.69 -6.92
N LEU A 18 0.24 -4.07 -6.46
CA LEU A 18 1.54 -4.75 -6.33
C LEU A 18 1.53 -5.77 -5.19
N GLY A 19 0.94 -5.40 -4.04
CA GLY A 19 0.73 -6.32 -2.93
C GLY A 19 -0.17 -7.49 -3.32
N ASP A 20 -1.34 -7.21 -3.92
CA ASP A 20 -2.31 -8.21 -4.37
C ASP A 20 -1.65 -9.28 -5.27
N ARG A 21 -0.95 -8.84 -6.33
CA ARG A 21 -0.25 -9.73 -7.26
C ARG A 21 0.96 -10.44 -6.65
N THR A 22 1.50 -9.93 -5.55
CA THR A 22 2.51 -10.65 -4.77
C THR A 22 1.85 -11.80 -4.01
N PHE A 23 0.71 -11.55 -3.36
CA PHE A 23 -0.01 -12.56 -2.58
C PHE A 23 -0.60 -13.68 -3.45
N GLU A 24 -1.00 -13.39 -4.69
CA GLU A 24 -1.43 -14.40 -5.66
C GLU A 24 -0.38 -15.51 -5.89
N GLN A 25 0.91 -15.18 -5.73
CA GLN A 25 2.03 -16.09 -6.01
C GLN A 25 2.52 -16.88 -4.79
N LEU A 26 2.01 -16.58 -3.60
CA LEU A 26 2.51 -17.12 -2.33
C LEU A 26 1.45 -17.94 -1.59
N ASP A 27 1.85 -19.02 -0.93
CA ASP A 27 1.00 -19.73 0.04
C ASP A 27 1.09 -19.13 1.45
N THR A 28 0.34 -19.70 2.40
CA THR A 28 0.30 -19.20 3.80
C THR A 28 1.67 -19.27 4.48
N ASP A 29 2.40 -20.36 4.30
CA ASP A 29 3.69 -20.59 4.98
C ASP A 29 4.73 -19.61 4.44
N GLN A 30 4.72 -19.38 3.12
CA GLN A 30 5.54 -18.38 2.46
C GLN A 30 5.20 -16.95 2.91
N MET A 31 3.92 -16.62 3.09
CA MET A 31 3.53 -15.30 3.60
C MET A 31 3.94 -15.06 5.07
N ASN A 32 4.11 -16.13 5.85
CA ASN A 32 4.58 -16.07 7.23
C ASN A 32 6.07 -16.38 7.39
N TRP A 33 6.80 -16.58 6.28
CA TRP A 33 8.23 -16.80 6.30
C TRP A 33 8.99 -15.56 6.79
N LYS A 34 10.06 -15.78 7.56
CA LYS A 34 10.98 -14.76 8.05
C LYS A 34 12.40 -15.09 7.62
N GLY A 35 13.15 -14.10 7.16
CA GLY A 35 14.56 -14.27 6.80
C GLY A 35 15.50 -14.36 8.00
N SER A 36 15.10 -13.81 9.15
CA SER A 36 15.80 -13.87 10.44
C SER A 36 14.84 -13.58 11.59
N SER A 37 15.29 -13.71 12.84
CA SER A 37 14.50 -13.32 14.02
C SER A 37 14.06 -11.85 13.98
N GLU A 38 14.95 -10.97 13.50
CA GLU A 38 14.78 -9.52 13.43
C GLU A 38 13.97 -9.05 12.21
N SER A 39 13.81 -9.90 11.20
CA SER A 39 13.08 -9.55 9.98
C SER A 39 11.57 -9.73 10.19
N SER A 40 10.74 -8.86 9.62
CA SER A 40 9.29 -9.09 9.59
C SER A 40 8.89 -10.05 8.45
N SER A 41 7.88 -10.88 8.71
CA SER A 41 7.16 -11.64 7.68
C SER A 41 6.23 -10.73 6.87
N ILE A 42 5.72 -11.21 5.73
CA ILE A 42 4.68 -10.50 4.99
C ILE A 42 3.42 -10.35 5.85
N GLY A 43 3.05 -11.38 6.62
CA GLY A 43 1.94 -11.32 7.56
C GLY A 43 2.07 -10.18 8.58
N GLN A 44 3.25 -10.02 9.19
CA GLN A 44 3.55 -8.90 10.11
C GLN A 44 3.48 -7.54 9.41
N ILE A 45 4.05 -7.42 8.21
CA ILE A 45 4.00 -6.16 7.44
C ILE A 45 2.55 -5.79 7.10
N VAL A 46 1.72 -6.75 6.69
CA VAL A 46 0.29 -6.53 6.43
C VAL A 46 -0.45 -6.09 7.69
N LYS A 47 -0.19 -6.76 8.83
CA LYS A 47 -0.78 -6.38 10.13
C LYS A 47 -0.41 -4.94 10.51
N HIS A 48 0.87 -4.58 10.35
CA HIS A 48 1.36 -3.22 10.58
C HIS A 48 0.69 -2.19 9.66
N MET A 49 0.60 -2.47 8.35
CA MET A 49 -0.06 -1.57 7.41
C MET A 49 -1.54 -1.40 7.75
N ASN A 50 -2.23 -2.47 8.11
CA ASN A 50 -3.64 -2.40 8.54
C ASN A 50 -3.81 -1.53 9.79
N GLY A 51 -3.06 -1.80 10.87
CA GLY A 51 -3.14 -1.02 12.11
C GLY A 51 -2.80 0.46 11.89
N ASN A 52 -1.80 0.74 11.05
CA ASN A 52 -1.49 2.10 10.60
C ASN A 52 -2.68 2.73 9.86
N MET A 53 -3.19 2.11 8.80
CA MET A 53 -4.27 2.67 7.98
C MET A 53 -5.54 2.91 8.79
N LEU A 54 -5.98 1.94 9.59
CA LEU A 54 -7.15 2.09 10.44
C LEU A 54 -6.97 3.27 11.40
N SER A 55 -5.79 3.43 11.99
CA SER A 55 -5.51 4.50 12.92
C SER A 55 -5.47 5.87 12.23
N ARG A 56 -4.79 5.95 11.06
CA ARG A 56 -4.61 7.22 10.34
C ARG A 56 -5.87 7.73 9.66
N TRP A 57 -6.76 6.84 9.24
CA TRP A 57 -7.85 7.19 8.33
C TRP A 57 -9.26 7.08 8.93
N THR A 58 -9.42 6.39 10.07
CA THR A 58 -10.70 6.41 10.79
C THR A 58 -10.93 7.79 11.40
N ASP A 59 -12.01 8.47 11.02
CA ASP A 59 -12.40 9.78 11.57
C ASP A 59 -11.25 10.83 11.55
N PHE A 60 -10.40 10.76 10.52
CA PHE A 60 -9.12 11.50 10.49
C PHE A 60 -9.24 13.02 10.40
N LEU A 61 -10.41 13.53 10.01
CA LEU A 61 -10.70 14.98 9.98
C LEU A 61 -11.13 15.53 11.34
N HIS A 62 -11.56 14.67 12.27
CA HIS A 62 -12.16 15.11 13.53
C HIS A 62 -11.45 14.57 14.78
N SER A 63 -10.58 13.58 14.64
CA SER A 63 -9.78 13.04 15.73
C SER A 63 -8.34 12.75 15.31
N ASP A 64 -7.43 12.71 16.30
CA ASP A 64 -6.00 12.46 16.05
C ASP A 64 -5.79 11.14 15.28
N GLY A 65 -4.89 11.14 14.32
CA GLY A 65 -4.57 9.97 13.52
C GLY A 65 -3.82 8.87 14.27
N GLU A 66 -3.35 9.09 15.51
CA GLU A 66 -2.94 8.01 16.42
C GLU A 66 -4.09 7.70 17.38
N LYS A 67 -4.85 6.65 17.06
CA LYS A 67 -5.95 6.19 17.89
C LYS A 67 -5.46 5.45 19.13
N GLU A 68 -6.12 5.70 20.26
CA GLU A 68 -5.79 5.09 21.56
C GLU A 68 -5.88 3.55 21.54
N TRP A 69 -6.73 2.98 20.69
CA TRP A 69 -6.87 1.54 20.54
C TRP A 69 -5.78 0.89 19.68
N ARG A 70 -4.87 1.68 19.08
CA ARG A 70 -3.79 1.13 18.25
C ARG A 70 -2.65 0.60 19.12
N GLU A 71 -2.51 -0.72 19.11
CA GLU A 71 -1.40 -1.44 19.75
C GLU A 71 -0.28 -1.71 18.75
N ARG A 72 0.64 -0.76 18.59
CA ARG A 72 1.73 -0.87 17.59
C ARG A 72 2.60 -2.11 17.80
N ASP A 73 2.94 -2.44 19.03
CA ASP A 73 3.86 -3.55 19.29
C ASP A 73 3.21 -4.90 18.99
N ASP A 74 1.89 -5.02 19.16
CA ASP A 74 1.13 -6.20 18.74
C ASP A 74 1.16 -6.41 17.22
N GLU A 75 1.28 -5.34 16.42
CA GLU A 75 1.38 -5.44 14.95
C GLU A 75 2.55 -6.32 14.49
N PHE A 76 3.57 -6.51 15.33
CA PHE A 76 4.75 -7.34 15.05
C PHE A 76 4.67 -8.75 15.66
N ILE A 77 3.55 -9.11 16.27
CA ILE A 77 3.28 -10.48 16.75
C ILE A 77 2.54 -11.26 15.66
N ASP A 78 3.03 -12.47 15.36
CA ASP A 78 2.48 -13.34 14.30
C ASP A 78 1.10 -13.92 14.67
N THR A 79 0.04 -13.12 14.60
CA THR A 79 -1.34 -13.56 14.88
C THR A 79 -2.14 -13.93 13.62
N LEU A 80 -1.72 -13.49 12.43
CA LEU A 80 -2.40 -13.79 11.17
C LEU A 80 -1.98 -15.15 10.60
N LYS A 81 -2.58 -16.23 11.11
CA LYS A 81 -2.16 -17.61 10.82
C LYS A 81 -2.60 -18.19 9.48
N THR A 82 -3.49 -17.54 8.73
CA THR A 82 -3.99 -18.06 7.45
C THR A 82 -3.91 -17.00 6.36
N LYS A 83 -3.68 -17.42 5.11
CA LYS A 83 -3.75 -16.52 3.95
C LYS A 83 -5.06 -15.74 3.90
N LYS A 84 -6.19 -16.37 4.24
CA LYS A 84 -7.50 -15.70 4.33
C LYS A 84 -7.46 -14.53 5.33
N ASN A 85 -6.92 -14.73 6.53
CA ASN A 85 -6.86 -13.69 7.55
C ASN A 85 -5.87 -12.58 7.16
N ILE A 86 -4.76 -12.92 6.51
CA ILE A 86 -3.82 -11.91 5.99
C ILE A 86 -4.49 -11.05 4.93
N LEU A 87 -5.16 -11.66 3.95
CA LEU A 87 -5.88 -10.94 2.90
C LEU A 87 -7.04 -10.10 3.48
N ALA A 88 -7.79 -10.62 4.45
CA ALA A 88 -8.84 -9.84 5.11
C ALA A 88 -8.28 -8.60 5.82
N SER A 89 -7.15 -8.74 6.53
CA SER A 89 -6.47 -7.61 7.18
C SER A 89 -5.93 -6.61 6.16
N TRP A 90 -5.39 -7.09 5.04
CA TRP A 90 -4.92 -6.25 3.94
C TRP A 90 -6.07 -5.41 3.35
N GLU A 91 -7.17 -6.06 2.98
CA GLU A 91 -8.32 -5.38 2.40
C GLU A 91 -8.96 -4.39 3.37
N ALA A 92 -9.06 -4.72 4.66
CA ALA A 92 -9.64 -3.83 5.67
C ALA A 92 -8.89 -2.48 5.75
N GLY A 93 -7.56 -2.51 5.80
CA GLY A 93 -6.73 -1.30 5.84
C GLY A 93 -6.91 -0.43 4.59
N TRP A 94 -6.81 -1.04 3.40
CA TRP A 94 -6.97 -0.32 2.14
C TRP A 94 -8.38 0.24 1.96
N CYS A 95 -9.42 -0.51 2.31
CA CYS A 95 -10.80 -0.03 2.28
C CYS A 95 -10.99 1.19 3.19
N CYS A 96 -10.39 1.18 4.39
CA CYS A 96 -10.43 2.34 5.28
C CYS A 96 -9.83 3.60 4.65
N LEU A 97 -8.63 3.48 4.06
CA LEU A 97 -7.99 4.58 3.33
C LEU A 97 -8.87 5.08 2.17
N PHE A 98 -9.35 4.18 1.31
CA PHE A 98 -10.09 4.59 0.12
C PHE A 98 -11.43 5.22 0.46
N ASN A 99 -12.15 4.69 1.46
CA ASN A 99 -13.38 5.31 1.94
C ASN A 99 -13.12 6.73 2.48
N ALA A 100 -12.02 6.94 3.21
CA ALA A 100 -11.63 8.27 3.68
C ALA A 100 -11.31 9.20 2.50
N MET A 101 -10.55 8.72 1.51
CA MET A 101 -10.21 9.51 0.32
C MET A 101 -11.42 9.88 -0.54
N ASP A 102 -12.42 8.99 -0.64
CA ASP A 102 -13.62 9.22 -1.44
C ASP A 102 -14.51 10.34 -0.86
N THR A 103 -14.37 10.66 0.43
CA THR A 103 -15.06 11.79 1.06
C THR A 103 -14.36 13.13 0.86
N LEU A 104 -13.08 13.14 0.44
CA LEU A 104 -12.28 14.35 0.36
C LEU A 104 -12.68 15.26 -0.80
N LYS A 105 -12.74 16.55 -0.51
CA LYS A 105 -12.83 17.65 -1.46
C LYS A 105 -11.51 18.42 -1.51
N ASP A 106 -11.39 19.28 -2.51
CA ASP A 106 -10.14 20.00 -2.76
C ASP A 106 -9.83 21.01 -1.66
N GLU A 107 -10.87 21.63 -1.09
CA GLU A 107 -10.79 22.50 0.09
C GLU A 107 -10.30 21.78 1.36
N ASP A 108 -10.45 20.46 1.43
CA ASP A 108 -10.00 19.68 2.58
C ASP A 108 -8.48 19.50 2.59
N LEU A 109 -7.81 19.61 1.44
CA LEU A 109 -6.37 19.34 1.32
C LEU A 109 -5.50 20.27 2.18
N SER A 110 -5.99 21.48 2.45
CA SER A 110 -5.33 22.46 3.32
C SER A 110 -5.76 22.40 4.79
N LYS A 111 -6.76 21.57 5.15
CA LYS A 111 -7.18 21.42 6.55
C LYS A 111 -6.06 20.82 7.38
N GLU A 112 -5.92 21.30 8.60
CA GLU A 112 -5.00 20.74 9.58
C GLU A 112 -5.59 19.47 10.20
N VAL A 113 -4.77 18.43 10.26
CA VAL A 113 -5.04 17.18 10.95
C VAL A 113 -3.85 16.84 11.85
N PHE A 114 -4.09 16.08 12.90
CA PHE A 114 -3.08 15.76 13.89
C PHE A 114 -2.68 14.29 13.81
N ILE A 115 -1.39 14.03 14.01
CA ILE A 115 -0.90 12.69 14.33
C ILE A 115 0.01 12.84 15.54
N ARG A 116 -0.39 12.28 16.68
CA ARG A 116 0.31 12.42 17.97
C ARG A 116 0.42 13.89 18.38
N ASN A 117 -0.67 14.64 18.27
CA ASN A 117 -0.75 16.09 18.50
C ASN A 117 0.18 16.94 17.61
N MET A 118 0.79 16.37 16.56
CA MET A 118 1.58 17.12 15.60
C MET A 118 0.72 17.47 14.38
N GLY A 119 0.45 18.77 14.22
CA GLY A 119 -0.34 19.31 13.11
C GLY A 119 0.37 19.17 11.76
N GLN A 120 -0.38 18.78 10.74
CA GLN A 120 0.03 18.78 9.34
C GLN A 120 -1.20 18.95 8.45
N THR A 121 -1.03 19.34 7.18
CA THR A 121 -2.17 19.39 6.26
C THR A 121 -2.61 17.99 5.84
N VAL A 122 -3.88 17.83 5.44
CA VAL A 122 -4.38 16.59 4.82
C VAL A 122 -3.50 16.16 3.64
N LEU A 123 -3.06 17.12 2.80
CA LEU A 123 -2.15 16.83 1.69
C LEU A 123 -0.80 16.26 2.18
N ALA A 124 -0.22 16.86 3.22
CA ALA A 124 1.02 16.35 3.81
C ALA A 124 0.83 14.94 4.40
N ALA A 125 -0.30 14.68 5.07
CA ALA A 125 -0.64 13.36 5.59
C ALA A 125 -0.76 12.31 4.47
N LEU A 126 -1.44 12.63 3.37
CA LEU A 126 -1.56 11.75 2.19
C LEU A 126 -0.18 11.44 1.59
N HIS A 127 0.70 12.43 1.40
CA HIS A 127 2.04 12.20 0.88
C HIS A 127 2.89 11.31 1.80
N ARG A 128 2.82 11.58 3.11
CA ARG A 128 3.53 10.78 4.11
C ARG A 128 3.09 9.32 4.08
N GLN A 129 1.78 9.07 3.98
CA GLN A 129 1.24 7.71 3.89
C GLN A 129 1.54 7.05 2.54
N LEU A 130 1.56 7.80 1.44
CA LEU A 130 1.98 7.25 0.14
C LEU A 130 3.41 6.72 0.21
N ALA A 131 4.35 7.48 0.79
CA ALA A 131 5.73 7.03 0.96
C ALA A 131 5.84 5.82 1.90
N HIS A 132 5.09 5.83 3.02
CA HIS A 132 5.06 4.74 3.98
C HIS A 132 4.52 3.43 3.39
N TYR A 133 3.40 3.50 2.66
CA TYR A 133 2.78 2.32 2.06
C TYR A 133 3.59 1.80 0.87
N ALA A 134 4.17 2.69 0.06
CA ALA A 134 5.10 2.30 -0.99
C ALA A 134 6.33 1.56 -0.44
N TYR A 135 6.89 2.03 0.68
CA TYR A 135 8.01 1.39 1.36
C TYR A 135 7.67 -0.05 1.78
N HIS A 136 6.55 -0.25 2.47
CA HIS A 136 6.15 -1.58 2.95
C HIS A 136 5.69 -2.52 1.83
N VAL A 137 5.01 -2.01 0.81
CA VAL A 137 4.69 -2.78 -0.40
C VAL A 137 5.98 -3.22 -1.11
N GLY A 138 7.00 -2.35 -1.17
CA GLY A 138 8.32 -2.70 -1.68
C GLY A 138 8.96 -3.86 -0.92
N GLN A 139 8.87 -3.86 0.41
CA GLN A 139 9.33 -4.98 1.25
C GLN A 139 8.56 -6.28 0.95
N ILE A 140 7.23 -6.20 0.84
CA ILE A 140 6.38 -7.35 0.49
C ILE A 140 6.81 -7.97 -0.84
N VAL A 141 6.96 -7.13 -1.88
CA VAL A 141 7.40 -7.57 -3.21
C VAL A 141 8.79 -8.19 -3.15
N PHE A 142 9.72 -7.58 -2.40
CA PHE A 142 11.08 -8.09 -2.25
C PHE A 142 11.13 -9.44 -1.56
N ILE A 143 10.37 -9.63 -0.47
CA ILE A 143 10.26 -10.91 0.23
C ILE A 143 9.64 -11.97 -0.70
N GLY A 144 8.53 -11.64 -1.38
CA GLY A 144 7.88 -12.55 -2.32
C GLY A 144 8.83 -13.01 -3.43
N LYS A 145 9.58 -12.08 -4.03
CA LYS A 145 10.61 -12.39 -5.03
C LYS A 145 11.74 -13.25 -4.46
N THR A 146 12.17 -12.99 -3.23
CA THR A 146 13.23 -13.77 -2.55
C THR A 146 12.81 -15.22 -2.31
N ILE A 147 11.55 -15.44 -1.93
CA ILE A 147 10.98 -16.78 -1.72
C ILE A 147 10.82 -17.51 -3.06
N LYS A 148 10.25 -16.84 -4.07
CA LYS A 148 9.92 -17.46 -5.37
C LYS A 148 11.14 -17.66 -6.27
N LYS A 149 12.21 -16.89 -6.10
CA LYS A 149 13.46 -17.02 -6.88
C LYS A 149 13.18 -17.00 -8.40
N SER A 150 13.52 -18.07 -9.12
CA SER A 150 13.27 -18.25 -10.55
C SER A 150 11.78 -18.32 -10.91
N ASP A 151 10.93 -18.70 -9.97
CA ASP A 151 9.48 -18.90 -10.18
C ASP A 151 8.69 -17.61 -9.95
N TRP A 152 9.37 -16.47 -9.78
CA TRP A 152 8.73 -15.18 -9.60
C TRP A 152 8.17 -14.64 -10.92
N ASN A 153 6.86 -14.42 -10.97
CA ASN A 153 6.22 -13.73 -12.09
C ASN A 153 6.43 -12.23 -11.94
N CYS A 154 7.12 -11.62 -12.91
CA CYS A 154 7.42 -10.20 -12.89
C CYS A 154 6.15 -9.34 -12.86
N LEU A 155 6.09 -8.39 -11.92
CA LEU A 155 4.93 -7.49 -11.73
C LEU A 155 4.97 -6.23 -12.63
N SER A 156 6.03 -6.06 -13.41
CA SER A 156 6.23 -4.90 -14.29
C SER A 156 6.80 -5.35 -15.65
N ILE A 157 7.94 -4.82 -16.06
CA ILE A 157 8.61 -5.17 -17.32
C ILE A 157 9.66 -6.23 -17.00
N PRO A 158 9.56 -7.45 -17.55
CA PRO A 158 10.56 -8.49 -17.34
C PRO A 158 11.95 -8.04 -17.81
N HIS A 159 13.00 -8.56 -17.15
CA HIS A 159 14.37 -8.30 -17.56
C HIS A 159 14.58 -8.69 -19.03
N GLY A 160 15.25 -7.83 -19.81
CA GLY A 160 15.44 -8.01 -21.25
C GLY A 160 14.25 -7.60 -22.13
N SER A 161 13.07 -7.31 -21.57
CA SER A 161 11.86 -6.97 -22.35
C SER A 161 11.61 -5.47 -22.54
N SER A 162 12.48 -4.60 -22.00
CA SER A 162 12.30 -3.14 -22.03
C SER A 162 12.28 -2.54 -23.43
N LYS A 163 13.11 -3.05 -24.36
CA LYS A 163 13.15 -2.57 -25.76
C LYS A 163 11.80 -2.74 -26.45
N LYS A 164 11.23 -3.95 -26.36
CA LYS A 164 9.91 -4.27 -26.95
C LYS A 164 8.80 -3.43 -26.31
N TYR A 165 8.78 -3.35 -24.98
CA TYR A 165 7.80 -2.54 -24.25
C TYR A 165 7.85 -1.06 -24.67
N ASN A 166 9.04 -0.48 -24.80
CA ASN A 166 9.21 0.91 -25.20
C ASN A 166 8.78 1.15 -26.65
N GLN A 167 9.12 0.24 -27.57
CA GLN A 167 8.64 0.31 -28.96
C GLN A 167 7.11 0.35 -29.02
N GLU A 168 6.43 -0.53 -28.29
CA GLU A 168 4.96 -0.55 -28.24
C GLU A 168 4.38 0.73 -27.63
N LYS A 169 5.02 1.31 -26.60
CA LYS A 169 4.54 2.56 -25.98
C LYS A 169 4.73 3.78 -26.87
N PHE A 170 5.89 3.90 -27.52
CA PHE A 170 6.24 5.03 -28.38
C PHE A 170 5.62 4.96 -29.78
N SER A 171 5.10 3.80 -30.20
CA SER A 171 4.26 3.68 -31.41
C SER A 171 2.93 4.44 -31.32
N LYS A 172 2.54 4.88 -30.12
CA LYS A 172 1.29 5.61 -29.87
C LYS A 172 1.55 7.10 -29.68
N PRO A 173 0.57 7.97 -30.01
CA PRO A 173 0.69 9.39 -29.73
C PRO A 173 0.87 9.67 -28.24
N LYS A 174 1.53 10.79 -27.95
CA LYS A 174 1.62 11.36 -26.60
C LYS A 174 0.20 11.59 -26.07
N ARG A 175 -0.04 11.20 -24.82
CA ARG A 175 -1.36 11.29 -24.16
C ARG A 175 -1.18 11.40 -22.65
N THR A 176 -2.14 12.03 -22.00
CA THR A 176 -2.24 12.07 -20.53
C THR A 176 -2.99 10.83 -20.06
N ALA A 177 -2.30 9.90 -19.42
CA ALA A 177 -2.89 8.69 -18.83
C ALA A 177 -1.99 8.21 -17.69
N HIS A 178 -2.57 7.50 -16.73
CA HIS A 178 -1.77 6.81 -15.72
C HIS A 178 -1.27 5.47 -16.30
N PHE A 179 -0.07 5.04 -15.91
CA PHE A 179 0.54 3.85 -16.51
C PHE A 179 -0.19 2.54 -16.14
N SER A 180 -0.96 2.55 -15.04
CA SER A 180 -1.80 1.43 -14.60
C SER A 180 -3.23 1.45 -15.14
N ASP A 181 -3.66 2.52 -15.83
CA ASP A 181 -4.98 2.56 -16.45
C ASP A 181 -5.04 1.41 -17.47
N LYS A 182 -5.95 0.44 -17.24
CA LYS A 182 -6.19 -0.65 -18.20
C LYS A 182 -6.60 -0.01 -19.53
N LYS A 183 -6.10 -0.57 -20.64
CA LYS A 183 -6.66 -0.27 -21.96
C LYS A 183 -8.11 -0.71 -22.04
#